data_AF-A0A850LRC5-F1
#
_entry.id   AF-A0A850LRC5-F1
#
_cell.length_a   1.000
_cell.length_b   1.000
_cell.length_c   1.000
_cell.angle_alpha   90.00
_cell.angle_beta   90.00
_cell.angle_gamma   90.00
#
_symmetry.space_group_name_H-M   'P 1'
#
loop_
_entity.id
_entity.type
_entity.pdbx_description
1 polymer ?
#
loop_
_entity_poly.entity_id
_entity_poly.type
_entity_poly.pdbx_seq_one_letter_code
_entity_poly.pdbx_strand_id
1 'polypeptide(L)' 'MKKIYLSILWHFHQPYYKESVDGDFRMAWVRLHSVKDYIGMANLLLE' A
#
# COMPACT_ATOMS: atom_id res chain seq x y z
N MET A 1 -8.42 -13.17 -32.21
CA MET A 1 -8.80 -13.01 -30.78
C MET A 1 -9.60 -11.73 -30.62
N LYS A 2 -10.65 -11.69 -29.78
CA LYS A 2 -11.43 -10.47 -29.53
C LYS A 2 -10.69 -9.54 -28.56
N LYS A 3 -10.87 -8.23 -28.74
CA LYS A 3 -10.31 -7.19 -27.87
C LYS A 3 -11.00 -7.23 -26.50
N ILE A 4 -10.21 -7.24 -25.43
CA ILE A 4 -10.69 -7.19 -24.04
C ILE A 4 -10.36 -5.81 -23.48
N TYR A 5 -11.33 -5.18 -22.82
CA TYR A 5 -11.12 -3.96 -22.05
C TYR A 5 -10.93 -4.34 -20.59
N LEU A 6 -9.72 -4.11 -20.07
CA LEU A 6 -9.32 -4.46 -18.72
C LEU A 6 -8.99 -3.18 -17.95
N SER A 7 -9.54 -3.04 -16.75
CA SER A 7 -9.16 -2.02 -15.79
C SER A 7 -8.75 -2.70 -14.50
N ILE A 8 -7.53 -2.44 -14.05
CA ILE A 8 -7.03 -2.93 -12.77
C ILE A 8 -7.12 -1.77 -11.79
N LEU A 9 -7.94 -1.94 -10.76
CA LEU A 9 -8.10 -0.98 -9.68
C LEU A 9 -7.47 -1.53 -8.41
N TRP A 10 -6.55 -0.78 -7.83
CA TRP A 10 -5.95 -1.10 -6.55
C TRP A 10 -6.56 -0.26 -5.45
N HIS A 11 -7.00 -0.93 -4.39
CA HIS A 11 -7.53 -0.28 -3.20
C HIS A 11 -6.60 -0.55 -2.02
N PHE A 12 -5.93 0.52 -1.56
CA PHE A 12 -5.12 0.49 -0.35
C PHE A 12 -5.87 1.16 0.79
N HIS A 13 -6.06 0.41 1.87
CA HIS A 13 -6.59 0.94 3.12
C HIS A 13 -5.66 0.54 4.25
N GLN A 14 -5.00 1.52 4.86
CA GLN A 14 -4.32 1.35 6.14
C GLN A 14 -5.07 2.16 7.20
N PRO A 15 -5.61 1.50 8.24
CA PRO A 15 -6.23 2.20 9.36
C PRO A 15 -5.26 3.14 10.07
N TYR A 16 -5.81 4.11 10.82
CA TYR A 16 -5.02 5.01 11.64
C TYR A 16 -4.50 4.29 12.88
N TYR A 17 -3.19 4.01 12.88
CA TYR A 17 -2.52 3.29 13.98
C TYR A 17 -1.63 4.18 14.85
N LYS A 18 -1.54 5.48 14.57
CA LYS A 18 -0.73 6.41 15.37
C LYS A 18 -1.41 6.65 16.72
N GLU A 19 -0.69 6.37 17.81
CA GLU A 19 -1.19 6.50 19.17
C GLU A 19 -0.95 7.89 19.77
N SER A 20 0.24 8.43 19.55
CA SER A 20 0.69 9.69 20.13
C SER A 20 1.21 10.61 19.03
N VAL A 21 1.24 11.92 19.31
CA VAL A 21 1.86 12.90 18.38
C VAL A 21 3.36 12.64 18.18
N ASP A 22 4.00 12.02 19.18
CA ASP A 22 5.43 11.71 19.26
C ASP A 22 5.89 10.60 18.30
N GLY A 23 4.94 9.97 17.59
CA GLY A 23 5.24 9.04 16.50
C GLY A 23 5.13 7.57 16.90
N ASP A 24 4.46 7.26 18.01
CA ASP A 24 4.16 5.88 18.37
C ASP A 24 3.08 5.32 17.46
N PHE A 25 3.30 4.12 16.91
CA PHE A 25 2.31 3.40 16.10
C PHE A 25 2.03 2.02 16.69
N ARG A 26 0.74 1.66 16.75
CA ARG A 26 0.30 0.30 17.08
C ARG A 26 0.77 -0.68 16.04
N MET A 27 1.27 -1.82 16.50
CA MET A 27 1.49 -3.04 15.73
C MET A 27 2.63 -2.96 14.69
N ALA A 28 3.56 -3.92 14.76
CA ALA A 28 4.78 -3.92 13.96
C ALA A 28 4.53 -3.95 12.44
N TRP A 29 3.36 -4.45 12.00
CA TRP A 29 3.02 -4.57 10.58
C TRP A 29 2.70 -3.24 9.91
N VAL A 30 2.42 -2.16 10.65
CA VAL A 30 2.15 -0.83 10.07
C VAL A 30 3.33 -0.33 9.27
N ARG A 31 4.53 -0.46 9.84
CA ARG A 31 5.77 -0.13 9.13
C ARG A 31 5.99 -1.08 7.96
N LEU A 32 5.78 -2.38 8.17
CA LEU A 32 5.99 -3.41 7.13
C LEU A 32 5.13 -3.15 5.89
N HIS A 33 3.82 -2.95 6.06
CA HIS A 33 2.91 -2.63 4.95
C HIS A 33 3.32 -1.34 4.23
N SER A 34 3.69 -0.31 4.99
CA SER A 34 4.11 0.99 4.45
C SER A 34 5.36 0.88 3.56
N VAL A 35 6.40 0.17 4.02
CA VAL A 35 7.69 0.10 3.30
C VAL A 35 7.72 -0.97 2.21
N LYS A 36 6.97 -2.06 2.37
CA LYS A 36 6.98 -3.18 1.43
C LYS A 36 5.98 -2.97 0.31
N ASP A 37 4.71 -2.79 0.66
CA ASP A 37 3.62 -2.96 -0.30
C ASP A 37 3.42 -1.70 -1.15
N TYR A 38 3.48 -0.50 -0.57
CA TYR A 38 3.30 0.74 -1.33
C TYR A 38 4.46 1.02 -2.30
N ILE A 39 5.71 0.82 -1.84
CA ILE A 39 6.90 1.06 -2.68
C ILE A 39 7.01 -0.03 -3.75
N GLY A 40 6.84 -1.30 -3.38
CA GLY A 40 6.89 -2.41 -4.33
C GLY A 40 5.89 -2.24 -5.46
N MET A 41 4.70 -1.70 -5.15
CA MET A 41 3.69 -1.41 -6.15
C MET A 41 4.03 -0.27 -7.10
N ALA A 42 4.59 0.84 -6.60
CA ALA A 42 5.05 1.91 -7.46
C ALA A 42 6.14 1.42 -8.43
N ASN A 43 7.02 0.53 -7.97
CA ASN A 43 8.08 -0.04 -8.79
C ASN A 43 7.56 -0.90 -9.96
N LEU A 44 6.44 -1.61 -9.79
CA LEU A 44 5.83 -2.41 -10.88
C LEU A 44 5.40 -1.57 -12.09
N LEU A 45 5.25 -0.24 -11.94
CA LEU A 45 4.90 0.67 -13.03
C LEU A 45 6.13 1.27 -13.73
N LEU A 46 7.33 1.10 -13.16
CA LEU A 46 8.58 1.63 -13.68
C LEU A 46 9.36 0.63 -14.52
N GLU A 47 8.98 -0.66 -14.47
CA GLU A 47 9.44 -1.73 -15.36
C GLU A 47 8.65 -1.76 -16.67
#